data_AF-A0A0X1T3Z2-F1
#
_entry.id   AF-A0A0X1T3Z2-F1
#
_cell.length_a   1.000
_cell.length_b   1.000
_cell.length_c   1.000
_cell.angle_alpha   90.00
_cell.angle_beta   90.00
_cell.angle_gamma   90.00
#
_symmetry.space_group_name_H-M   'P 1'
#
loop_
_entity.id
_entity.type
_entity.pdbx_description
1 polymer ?
#
loop_
_entity_poly.entity_id
_entity_poly.type
_entity_poly.pdbx_seq_one_letter_code
_entity_poly.pdbx_strand_id
1 'polypeptide(L)'
;MKTSIETRDDLSFTQCDPEGRRINWPRNNPGVEADWQKGIGFFDVEVATLAAHDETEAFYAIQFALMGMGGRSTMLEIGFIDRVTKAAVIGLRALREGAEPFAPTDAD
;
A
#
# COMPACT_ATOMS: atom_id res chain seq x y z
N MET A 1 9.54 16.04 10.57
CA MET A 1 8.33 15.30 10.16
C MET A 1 7.87 15.96 8.87
N LYS A 2 7.97 15.28 7.71
CA LYS A 2 7.42 15.83 6.47
C LYS A 2 5.91 15.96 6.65
N THR A 3 5.36 17.13 6.39
CA THR A 3 3.97 17.46 6.70
C THR A 3 3.01 17.07 5.58
N SER A 4 3.53 16.73 4.40
CA SER A 4 2.77 16.26 3.23
C SER A 4 3.33 14.95 2.70
N ILE A 5 2.43 14.04 2.33
CA ILE A 5 2.73 12.81 1.58
C ILE A 5 2.46 13.14 0.12
N GLU A 6 3.52 13.26 -0.68
CA GLU A 6 3.43 13.68 -2.09
C GLU A 6 3.94 12.60 -3.03
N THR A 7 4.90 11.81 -2.55
CA THR A 7 5.51 10.70 -3.30
C THR A 7 5.52 9.46 -2.44
N ARG A 8 5.73 8.30 -3.05
CA ARG A 8 5.94 7.06 -2.28
C ARG A 8 7.08 7.17 -1.25
N ASP A 9 8.07 8.03 -1.46
CA ASP A 9 9.22 8.18 -0.55
C ASP A 9 8.84 8.80 0.80
N ASP A 10 7.64 9.37 0.87
CA ASP A 10 7.09 9.96 2.08
C ASP A 10 6.33 8.93 2.95
N LEU A 11 6.09 7.71 2.42
CA LEU A 11 5.42 6.65 3.14
C LEU A 11 6.37 5.98 4.15
N SER A 12 5.87 5.73 5.35
CA SER A 12 6.62 5.15 6.46
C SER A 12 7.07 3.71 6.18
N PHE A 13 6.40 3.02 5.28
CA PHE A 13 6.68 1.63 4.92
C PHE A 13 7.49 1.45 3.63
N THR A 14 7.85 2.54 2.93
CA THR A 14 8.72 2.51 1.75
C THR A 14 9.88 3.49 1.92
N GLN A 15 10.90 3.07 2.67
CA GLN A 15 12.07 3.90 2.99
C GLN A 15 13.29 3.46 2.18
N CYS A 16 14.17 4.42 1.87
CA CYS A 16 15.51 4.08 1.43
C CYS A 16 16.36 3.64 2.63
N ASP A 17 17.09 2.55 2.48
CA ASP A 17 18.13 2.18 3.44
C ASP A 17 19.38 3.09 3.30
N PRO A 18 20.36 2.99 4.20
CA PRO A 18 21.58 3.80 4.14
C PRO A 18 22.40 3.63 2.85
N GLU A 19 22.19 2.53 2.11
CA GLU A 19 22.83 2.27 0.82
C GLU A 19 22.00 2.81 -0.37
N GLY A 20 20.88 3.48 -0.11
CA GLY A 20 20.00 4.06 -1.12
C GLY A 20 19.06 3.05 -1.79
N ARG A 21 18.96 1.82 -1.28
CA ARG A 21 18.03 0.82 -1.82
C ARG A 21 16.64 1.08 -1.24
N ARG A 22 15.62 1.03 -2.10
CA ARG A 22 14.23 1.14 -1.67
C ARG A 22 13.81 -0.16 -0.98
N ILE A 23 13.46 -0.06 0.31
CA ILE A 23 12.92 -1.16 1.10
C ILE A 23 11.42 -0.96 1.22
N ASN A 24 10.66 -1.92 0.70
CA ASN A 24 9.24 -2.06 1.01
C ASN A 24 9.12 -2.96 2.23
N TRP A 25 8.34 -2.54 3.21
CA TRP A 25 8.17 -3.21 4.51
C TRP A 25 9.42 -3.14 5.39
N PRO A 26 9.46 -2.24 6.38
CA PRO A 26 10.68 -1.98 7.14
C PRO A 26 11.11 -3.15 8.04
N ARG A 27 10.25 -4.16 8.26
CA ARG A 27 10.58 -5.31 9.13
C ARG A 27 9.70 -6.53 8.85
N ASN A 28 10.33 -7.71 8.74
CA ASN A 28 9.63 -8.99 8.81
C ASN A 28 9.47 -9.38 10.29
N ASN A 29 8.27 -9.20 10.86
CA ASN A 29 7.92 -9.52 12.24
C ASN A 29 6.78 -10.56 12.30
N PRO A 30 7.07 -11.85 12.07
CA PRO A 30 6.04 -12.88 12.11
C PRO A 30 5.35 -12.92 13.49
N GLY A 31 4.03 -12.89 13.52
CA GLY A 31 3.22 -13.08 14.73
C GLY A 31 3.07 -11.87 15.65
N VAL A 32 3.54 -10.68 15.27
CA VAL A 32 3.33 -9.45 16.06
C VAL A 32 1.95 -8.87 15.76
N GLU A 33 0.97 -9.14 16.62
CA GLU A 33 -0.43 -8.69 16.46
C GLU A 33 -0.56 -7.17 16.27
N ALA A 34 0.25 -6.38 16.97
CA ALA A 34 0.22 -4.91 16.85
C ALA A 34 0.61 -4.41 15.45
N ASP A 35 1.33 -5.20 14.64
CA ASP A 35 1.70 -4.81 13.28
C ASP A 35 0.51 -4.95 12.32
N TRP A 36 -0.55 -5.69 12.68
CA TRP A 36 -1.81 -5.75 11.91
C TRP A 36 -2.44 -4.37 11.75
N GLN A 37 -2.66 -3.66 12.86
CA GLN A 37 -3.26 -2.33 12.85
C GLN A 37 -2.37 -1.29 12.15
N LYS A 38 -1.04 -1.47 12.19
CA LYS A 38 -0.12 -0.62 11.42
C LYS A 38 -0.28 -0.84 9.91
N GLY A 39 -0.41 -2.10 9.49
CA GLY A 39 -0.67 -2.45 8.09
C GLY A 39 -1.95 -1.80 7.56
N ILE A 40 -3.02 -1.81 8.36
CA ILE A 40 -4.27 -1.09 8.04
C ILE A 40 -3.98 0.42 7.90
N GLY A 41 -3.29 1.03 8.87
CA GLY A 41 -2.96 2.45 8.84
C GLY A 41 -2.10 2.89 7.65
N PHE A 42 -1.18 2.04 7.20
CA PHE A 42 -0.40 2.32 5.99
C PHE A 42 -1.29 2.51 4.76
N PHE A 43 -2.36 1.74 4.65
CA PHE A 43 -3.29 1.85 3.54
C PHE A 43 -4.31 3.00 3.75
N ASP A 44 -5.03 2.96 4.87
CA ASP A 44 -6.18 3.86 5.14
C ASP A 44 -5.76 5.31 5.38
N VAL A 45 -4.54 5.55 5.82
CA VAL A 45 -4.02 6.89 6.08
C VAL A 45 -3.01 7.28 5.01
N GLU A 46 -1.89 6.56 4.90
CA GLU A 46 -0.77 7.04 4.10
C GLU A 46 -1.02 6.89 2.59
N VAL A 47 -1.37 5.69 2.14
CA VAL A 47 -1.70 5.45 0.72
C VAL A 47 -2.96 6.20 0.31
N ALA A 48 -3.98 6.29 1.15
CA ALA A 48 -5.17 7.09 0.87
C ALA A 48 -4.85 8.58 0.70
N THR A 49 -3.97 9.13 1.55
CA THR A 49 -3.49 10.52 1.43
C THR A 49 -2.71 10.70 0.13
N LEU A 50 -1.79 9.78 -0.19
CA LEU A 50 -1.05 9.80 -1.44
C LEU A 50 -1.99 9.73 -2.66
N ALA A 51 -3.00 8.86 -2.62
CA ALA A 51 -3.98 8.70 -3.70
C ALA A 51 -4.90 9.92 -3.87
N ALA A 52 -5.05 10.76 -2.84
CA ALA A 52 -5.74 12.05 -2.96
C ALA A 52 -4.86 13.12 -3.63
N HIS A 53 -3.54 12.97 -3.56
CA HIS A 53 -2.57 13.84 -4.21
C HIS A 53 -2.26 13.40 -5.65
N ASP A 54 -1.82 12.15 -5.81
CA ASP A 54 -1.47 11.51 -7.07
C ASP A 54 -1.80 10.00 -7.02
N GLU A 55 -2.83 9.62 -7.78
CA GLU A 55 -3.27 8.23 -7.89
C GLU A 55 -2.24 7.31 -8.57
N THR A 56 -1.34 7.85 -9.40
CA THR A 56 -0.27 7.09 -10.05
C THR A 56 0.84 6.75 -9.06
N GLU A 57 1.22 7.68 -8.18
CA GLU A 57 2.17 7.41 -7.10
C GLU A 57 1.61 6.38 -6.11
N ALA A 58 0.32 6.50 -5.77
CA ALA A 58 -0.36 5.50 -4.94
C ALA A 58 -0.43 4.12 -5.62
N PHE A 59 -0.71 4.08 -6.93
CA PHE A 59 -0.65 2.84 -7.72
C PHE A 59 0.73 2.18 -7.58
N TYR A 60 1.81 2.93 -7.80
CA TYR A 60 3.15 2.35 -7.67
C TYR A 60 3.44 1.89 -6.24
N ALA A 61 3.09 2.69 -5.22
CA ALA A 61 3.29 2.32 -3.82
C ALA A 61 2.64 0.97 -3.48
N ILE A 62 1.37 0.77 -3.83
CA ILE A 62 0.65 -0.49 -3.60
C ILE A 62 1.29 -1.64 -4.39
N GLN A 63 1.58 -1.42 -5.68
CA GLN A 63 2.16 -2.44 -6.55
C GLN A 63 3.50 -2.94 -5.99
N PHE A 64 4.38 -2.02 -5.58
CA PHE A 64 5.68 -2.35 -5.00
C PHE A 64 5.57 -3.01 -3.63
N ALA A 65 4.60 -2.61 -2.81
CA ALA A 65 4.31 -3.24 -1.53
C ALA A 65 3.91 -4.72 -1.71
N LEU A 66 3.03 -5.01 -2.68
CA LEU A 66 2.57 -6.38 -2.96
C LEU A 66 3.67 -7.26 -3.56
N MET A 67 4.47 -6.73 -4.50
CA MET A 67 5.60 -7.47 -5.08
C MET A 67 6.76 -7.66 -4.08
N GLY A 68 6.93 -6.72 -3.14
CA GLY A 68 8.06 -6.68 -2.20
C GLY A 68 8.05 -7.77 -1.13
N MET A 69 6.92 -8.44 -0.87
CA MET A 69 6.81 -9.41 0.24
C MET A 69 7.53 -10.76 -0.01
N GLY A 70 7.82 -11.12 -1.26
CA GLY A 70 8.37 -12.45 -1.61
C GLY A 70 9.75 -12.46 -2.28
N GLY A 71 10.30 -11.30 -2.64
CA GLY A 71 11.60 -11.18 -3.34
C GLY A 71 11.65 -11.78 -4.75
N ARG A 72 10.58 -12.47 -5.20
CA ARG A 72 10.41 -13.02 -6.55
C ARG A 72 8.94 -12.91 -6.94
N SER A 73 8.66 -12.44 -8.15
CA SER A 73 7.32 -12.44 -8.75
C SER A 73 7.38 -13.01 -10.15
N THR A 74 6.41 -13.85 -10.49
CA THR A 74 6.19 -14.38 -11.83
C THR A 74 5.41 -13.38 -12.70
N MET A 75 5.43 -13.56 -14.02
CA MET A 75 4.60 -12.73 -14.92
C MET A 75 3.10 -12.86 -14.62
N LEU A 76 2.67 -14.01 -14.11
CA LEU A 76 1.29 -14.24 -13.67
C LEU A 76 0.96 -13.36 -12.45
N GLU A 77 1.82 -13.35 -11.43
CA GLU A 77 1.64 -12.51 -10.24
C GLU A 77 1.69 -11.03 -10.59
N ILE A 78 2.62 -10.60 -11.46
CA ILE A 78 2.74 -9.19 -11.88
C ILE A 78 1.43 -8.70 -12.53
N GLY A 79 0.87 -9.48 -13.46
CA GLY A 79 -0.39 -9.12 -14.12
C GLY A 79 -1.59 -9.09 -13.16
N PHE A 80 -1.62 -10.02 -12.20
CA PHE A 80 -2.67 -10.04 -11.16
C PHE A 80 -2.57 -8.83 -10.24
N ILE A 81 -1.36 -8.54 -9.73
CA ILE A 81 -1.09 -7.40 -8.85
C ILE A 81 -1.42 -6.07 -9.54
N ASP A 82 -1.11 -5.92 -10.84
CA ASP A 82 -1.49 -4.72 -11.62
C ASP A 82 -3.01 -4.47 -11.56
N ARG A 83 -3.82 -5.50 -11.76
CA ARG A 83 -5.29 -5.37 -11.76
C ARG A 83 -5.85 -5.13 -10.36
N VAL A 84 -5.33 -5.82 -9.34
CA VAL A 84 -5.69 -5.56 -7.94
C VAL A 84 -5.36 -4.13 -7.55
N THR A 85 -4.20 -3.63 -7.96
CA THR A 85 -3.75 -2.28 -7.62
C THR A 85 -4.62 -1.20 -8.29
N LYS A 86 -4.99 -1.39 -9.57
CA LYS A 86 -5.96 -0.52 -10.25
C LYS A 86 -7.31 -0.51 -9.55
N ALA A 87 -7.81 -1.68 -9.13
CA ALA A 87 -9.06 -1.77 -8.39
C ALA A 87 -8.97 -1.05 -7.03
N ALA A 88 -7.85 -1.18 -6.32
CA ALA A 88 -7.61 -0.49 -5.06
C ALA A 88 -7.63 1.04 -5.23
N VAL A 89 -6.98 1.58 -6.25
CA VAL A 89 -7.00 3.03 -6.55
C VAL A 89 -8.41 3.52 -6.88
N ILE A 90 -9.19 2.75 -7.66
CA ILE A 90 -10.60 3.05 -7.91
C ILE A 90 -11.38 3.07 -6.58
N GLY A 91 -11.14 2.09 -5.70
CA GLY A 91 -11.75 2.03 -4.37
C GLY A 91 -11.41 3.27 -3.53
N LEU A 92 -10.14 3.67 -3.47
CA LEU A 92 -9.71 4.88 -2.77
C LEU A 92 -10.38 6.15 -3.30
N ARG A 93 -10.51 6.26 -4.63
CA ARG A 93 -11.25 7.36 -5.26
C ARG A 93 -12.73 7.36 -4.86
N ALA A 94 -13.38 6.20 -4.94
CA ALA A 94 -14.80 6.06 -4.59
C ALA A 94 -15.05 6.37 -3.11
N LEU A 95 -14.20 5.89 -2.20
CA LEU A 95 -14.28 6.17 -0.77
C LEU A 95 -14.14 7.66 -0.48
N ARG A 96 -13.21 8.34 -1.15
CA ARG A 96 -13.06 9.81 -1.07
C ARG A 96 -14.31 10.55 -1.57
N GLU A 97 -15.03 9.97 -2.52
CA GLU A 97 -16.31 10.48 -3.04
C GLU A 97 -17.52 10.07 -2.18
N GLY A 98 -17.31 9.36 -1.06
CA GLY A 98 -18.35 8.99 -0.10
C GLY A 98 -18.99 7.63 -0.34
N ALA A 99 -18.36 6.74 -1.10
CA ALA A 99 -18.80 5.34 -1.18
C ALA A 99 -18.69 4.65 0.18
N GLU A 100 -19.58 3.70 0.44
CA GLU A 100 -19.55 2.87 1.64
C GLU A 100 -18.35 1.89 1.60
N PRO A 101 -17.60 1.73 2.70
CA PRO A 101 -16.54 0.73 2.79
C PRO A 101 -17.07 -0.70 2.61
N PHE A 102 -16.30 -1.52 1.91
CA PHE A 102 -16.59 -2.95 1.81
C PHE A 102 -16.29 -3.65 3.14
N ALA A 103 -17.28 -4.36 3.68
CA ALA A 103 -17.10 -5.29 4.80
C ALA A 103 -17.39 -6.71 4.33
N PRO A 104 -16.43 -7.65 4.43
CA PRO A 104 -16.70 -9.04 4.12
C PRO A 104 -17.74 -9.59 5.11
N THR A 105 -18.65 -10.42 4.63
CA THR A 105 -19.48 -11.25 5.51
C THR A 105 -18.61 -12.36 6.07
N ASP A 106 -18.68 -12.60 7.38
CA ASP A 106 -18.05 -13.78 7.97
C ASP A 106 -18.55 -15.02 7.23
N ALA A 107 -17.62 -15.86 6.78
CA ALA A 107 -17.96 -17.17 6.26
C ALA A 107 -18.17 -18.09 7.45
N ASP A 108 -19.37 -18.68 7.56
CA ASP A 108 -19.72 -19.72 8.55
C ASP A 108 -18.73 -20.91 8.53
#